data_AF-A0A527W882-F1
#
_entry.id   AF-A0A527W882-F1
#
_cell.length_a   1.000
_cell.length_b   1.000
_cell.length_c   1.000
_cell.angle_alpha   90.00
_cell.angle_beta   90.00
_cell.angle_gamma   90.00
#
_symmetry.space_group_name_H-M   'P 1'
#
loop_
_entity.id
_entity.type
_entity.pdbx_description
1 polymer ?
#
loop_
_entity_poly.entity_id
_entity_poly.type
_entity_poly.pdbx_seq_one_letter_code
_entity_poly.pdbx_strand_id
1 'polypeptide(L)'
;LELGTRGNTMVTCVACHPSQDVVAIGYEDGMVIAARFADAKEVLLRRPGKGAITSMMWDKEERRIVFGSAAGDCGVIDITS
;
A
#
# COMPACT_ATOMS: atom_id res chain seq x y z
N LEU A 1 11.64 -13.86 3.68
CA LEU A 1 11.62 -12.58 2.95
C LEU A 1 10.90 -11.59 3.85
N GLU A 2 11.53 -10.47 4.14
CA GLU A 2 10.95 -9.37 4.93
C GLU A 2 10.84 -8.14 4.01
N LEU A 3 9.69 -7.46 4.02
CA LEU A 3 9.39 -6.33 3.15
C LEU A 3 8.73 -5.22 3.97
N GLY A 4 8.86 -3.97 3.50
CA GLY A 4 8.20 -2.84 4.14
C GLY A 4 8.85 -2.39 5.45
N THR A 5 10.10 -2.77 5.69
CA THR A 5 10.88 -2.35 6.86
C THR A 5 11.18 -0.86 6.77
N ARG A 6 10.33 -0.04 7.42
CA ARG A 6 10.62 1.35 7.75
C ARG A 6 10.85 1.44 9.24
N GLY A 7 12.07 1.85 9.63
CA GLY A 7 12.51 1.83 11.04
C GLY A 7 11.65 2.62 12.02
N ASN A 8 10.79 3.53 11.55
CA ASN A 8 10.02 4.46 12.39
C ASN A 8 8.50 4.46 12.13
N THR A 9 7.93 3.52 11.36
CA THR A 9 6.48 3.53 11.09
C THR A 9 5.92 2.13 10.92
N MET A 10 4.87 1.81 11.71
CA MET A 10 4.25 0.50 11.71
C MET A 10 3.46 0.24 10.40
N VAL A 11 3.58 -0.98 9.87
CA VAL A 11 2.67 -1.51 8.84
C VAL A 11 1.33 -1.82 9.49
N THR A 12 0.24 -1.28 8.94
CA THR A 12 -1.11 -1.40 9.50
C THR A 12 -2.07 -2.13 8.58
N CYS A 13 -1.77 -2.22 7.28
CA CYS A 13 -2.58 -2.93 6.30
C CYS A 13 -1.70 -3.46 5.16
N VAL A 14 -2.05 -4.61 4.59
CA VAL A 14 -1.40 -5.17 3.40
C VAL A 14 -2.43 -5.70 2.42
N ALA A 15 -2.14 -5.61 1.12
CA ALA A 15 -2.97 -6.18 0.06
C ALA A 15 -2.08 -6.79 -1.05
N CYS A 16 -2.05 -8.12 -1.16
CA CYS A 16 -1.34 -8.81 -2.24
C CYS A 16 -2.05 -8.59 -3.58
N HIS A 17 -1.27 -8.33 -4.63
CA HIS A 17 -1.79 -8.24 -5.98
C HIS A 17 -2.36 -9.60 -6.40
N PRO A 18 -3.54 -9.66 -7.02
CA PRO A 18 -4.21 -10.92 -7.35
C PRO A 18 -3.43 -11.83 -8.32
N SER A 19 -2.70 -11.25 -9.28
CA SER A 19 -1.99 -12.00 -10.34
C SER A 19 -0.47 -11.77 -10.42
N GLN A 20 0.10 -10.87 -9.63
CA GLN A 20 1.51 -10.44 -9.73
C GLN A 20 2.21 -10.62 -8.39
N ASP A 21 3.52 -10.84 -8.41
CA ASP A 21 4.36 -10.95 -7.21
C ASP A 21 4.64 -9.59 -6.56
N VAL A 22 3.57 -8.87 -6.21
CA VAL A 22 3.57 -7.52 -5.65
C VAL A 22 2.65 -7.48 -4.44
N VAL A 23 3.06 -6.77 -3.40
CA VAL A 23 2.21 -6.42 -2.25
C VAL A 23 2.13 -4.91 -2.10
N ALA A 24 0.93 -4.40 -1.89
CA ALA A 24 0.73 -3.03 -1.41
C ALA A 24 0.75 -3.03 0.12
N ILE A 25 1.47 -2.08 0.72
CA ILE A 25 1.72 -1.98 2.16
C ILE A 25 1.30 -0.59 2.61
N GLY A 26 0.34 -0.53 3.54
CA GLY A 26 -0.17 0.68 4.17
C GLY A 26 0.42 0.88 5.57
N TYR A 27 0.77 2.12 5.89
CA TYR A 27 1.45 2.49 7.14
C TYR A 27 0.58 3.33 8.08
N GLU A 28 1.01 3.39 9.35
CA GLU A 28 0.39 4.18 10.42
C GLU A 28 0.29 5.69 10.12
N ASP A 29 1.21 6.24 9.33
CA ASP A 29 1.20 7.64 8.90
C ASP A 29 0.34 7.87 7.62
N GLY A 30 -0.31 6.83 7.10
CA GLY A 30 -1.11 6.88 5.88
C GLY A 30 -0.30 6.72 4.58
N MET A 31 1.01 6.48 4.66
CA MET A 31 1.81 6.16 3.47
C MET A 31 1.37 4.83 2.86
N VAL A 32 1.49 4.71 1.54
CA VAL A 32 1.32 3.44 0.82
C VAL A 32 2.50 3.22 -0.10
N ILE A 33 3.10 2.03 -0.05
CA ILE A 33 4.11 1.57 -1.01
C ILE A 33 3.65 0.29 -1.68
N ALA A 34 4.22 -0.02 -2.84
CA ALA A 34 4.22 -1.36 -3.41
C ALA A 34 5.61 -1.96 -3.30
N ALA A 35 5.71 -3.24 -2.96
CA ALA A 35 6.96 -3.99 -2.92
C ALA A 35 6.84 -5.24 -3.78
N ARG A 36 7.88 -5.55 -4.56
CA ARG A 36 7.96 -6.81 -5.32
C ARG A 36 8.56 -7.91 -4.46
N PHE A 37 7.99 -9.12 -4.51
CA PHE A 37 8.55 -10.25 -3.77
C PHE A 37 9.89 -10.72 -4.33
N ALA A 38 10.07 -10.65 -5.66
CA ALA A 38 11.25 -11.19 -6.34
C ALA A 38 12.58 -10.56 -5.88
N ASP A 39 12.58 -9.24 -5.61
CA ASP A 39 13.80 -8.49 -5.32
C ASP A 39 13.65 -7.41 -4.26
N ALA A 40 12.52 -7.40 -3.53
CA ALA A 40 12.21 -6.42 -2.50
C ALA A 40 12.22 -4.96 -2.99
N LYS A 41 12.13 -4.71 -4.31
CA LYS A 41 12.09 -3.34 -4.82
C LYS A 41 10.78 -2.67 -4.39
N GLU A 42 10.92 -1.52 -3.75
CA GLU A 42 9.81 -0.70 -3.27
C GLU A 42 9.53 0.48 -4.21
N VAL A 43 8.26 0.84 -4.35
CA VAL A 43 7.76 2.01 -5.09
C VAL A 43 6.79 2.79 -4.21
N LEU A 44 7.00 4.09 -4.10
CA LEU A 44 6.08 4.99 -3.39
C LEU A 44 4.80 5.15 -4.20
N LEU A 45 3.67 4.72 -3.65
CA LEU A 45 2.35 4.87 -4.27
C LEU A 45 1.58 6.07 -3.73
N ARG A 46 1.73 6.34 -2.42
CA ARG A 46 1.09 7.47 -1.73
C ARG A 46 2.03 8.00 -0.66
N ARG A 47 2.24 9.32 -0.64
CA ARG A 47 2.93 10.02 0.46
C ARG A 47 2.14 9.88 1.78
N PRO A 48 2.75 10.15 2.95
CA PRO A 48 2.02 10.18 4.22
C PRO A 48 0.75 11.03 4.16
N GLY A 49 -0.28 10.61 4.90
CA GLY A 49 -1.61 11.21 4.93
C GLY A 49 -2.06 11.62 6.32
N LYS A 50 -3.37 11.50 6.56
CA LYS A 50 -4.02 12.00 7.77
C LYS A 50 -4.09 10.97 8.90
N GLY A 51 -3.78 9.71 8.64
CA GLY A 51 -3.81 8.64 9.64
C GLY A 51 -3.58 7.26 9.03
N ALA A 52 -3.54 6.26 9.91
CA ALA A 52 -3.22 4.88 9.58
C ALA A 52 -4.11 4.32 8.49
N ILE A 53 -3.52 3.57 7.56
CA ILE A 53 -4.30 2.83 6.58
C ILE A 53 -4.97 1.64 7.27
N THR A 54 -6.30 1.56 7.19
CA THR A 54 -7.10 0.52 7.86
C THR A 54 -7.70 -0.48 6.89
N SER A 55 -7.81 -0.12 5.61
CA SER A 55 -8.34 -0.99 4.56
C SER A 55 -7.69 -0.69 3.22
N MET A 56 -7.39 -1.73 2.46
CA MET A 56 -6.84 -1.66 1.11
C MET A 56 -7.31 -2.83 0.26
N MET A 57 -7.60 -2.59 -1.02
CA MET A 57 -7.91 -3.63 -1.98
C MET A 57 -7.56 -3.21 -3.41
N TRP A 58 -7.12 -4.19 -4.21
CA TRP A 58 -6.95 -4.03 -5.65
C TRP A 58 -8.30 -4.01 -6.37
N ASP A 59 -8.42 -3.21 -7.42
CA ASP A 59 -9.60 -3.25 -8.27
C ASP A 59 -9.62 -4.51 -9.16
N LYS A 60 -10.76 -4.79 -9.80
CA LYS A 60 -10.92 -5.96 -10.67
C LYS A 60 -10.06 -5.92 -11.92
N GLU A 61 -9.66 -4.73 -12.36
CA GLU A 61 -8.75 -4.54 -13.49
C GLU A 61 -7.28 -4.66 -13.08
N GLU A 62 -7.00 -4.82 -11.78
CA GLU A 62 -5.66 -5.02 -11.22
C GLU A 62 -4.70 -3.85 -11.54
N ARG A 63 -5.25 -2.63 -11.65
CA ARG A 63 -4.50 -1.41 -12.01
C ARG A 63 -4.58 -0.31 -10.96
N ARG A 64 -5.47 -0.47 -9.98
CA ARG A 64 -5.71 0.53 -8.95
C ARG A 64 -5.84 -0.10 -7.58
N ILE A 65 -5.52 0.68 -6.56
CA ILE A 65 -5.73 0.33 -5.15
C ILE A 65 -6.70 1.34 -4.56
N VAL A 66 -7.78 0.85 -3.94
CA VAL A 66 -8.63 1.65 -3.06
C VAL A 66 -8.07 1.55 -1.65
N PHE A 67 -8.03 2.66 -0.92
CA PHE A 67 -7.67 2.68 0.50
C PHE A 67 -8.69 3.44 1.34
N GLY A 68 -8.77 3.10 2.62
CA GLY A 68 -9.42 3.88 3.67
C GLY A 68 -8.49 4.04 4.88
N SER A 69 -8.58 5.19 5.55
CA SER A 69 -7.76 5.52 6.72
C SER A 69 -8.58 5.60 8.01
N ALA A 70 -7.90 5.51 9.15
CA ALA A 70 -8.48 5.74 10.47
C ALA A 70 -9.00 7.18 10.68
N ALA A 71 -8.53 8.14 9.89
CA ALA A 71 -8.99 9.53 9.92
C ALA A 71 -10.26 9.75 9.08
N GLY A 72 -10.82 8.70 8.47
CA GLY A 72 -12.03 8.74 7.66
C GLY A 72 -11.81 9.21 6.22
N ASP A 73 -10.57 9.48 5.79
CA ASP A 73 -10.27 9.72 4.38
C ASP A 73 -10.09 8.41 3.61
N CYS A 74 -10.43 8.44 2.33
CA CYS A 74 -10.29 7.32 1.41
C CYS A 74 -9.89 7.85 0.04
N GLY A 75 -9.39 6.96 -0.82
CA GLY A 75 -9.02 7.34 -2.17
C GLY A 75 -8.67 6.16 -3.05
N VAL A 76 -8.35 6.47 -4.29
CA VAL A 76 -7.92 5.51 -5.31
C VAL A 76 -6.53 5.90 -5.77
N ILE A 77 -5.61 4.94 -5.80
CA ILE A 77 -4.25 5.11 -6.30
C ILE A 77 -4.15 4.35 -7.61
N ASP A 78 -3.77 5.04 -8.69
CA ASP A 78 -3.47 4.43 -9.98
C ASP A 78 -1.98 4.09 -10.04
N ILE A 79 -1.66 2.84 -10.40
CA ILE A 79 -0.27 2.36 -10.46
C ILE A 79 0.30 2.32 -11.89
N THR A 80 -0.45 2.80 -12.88
CA THR A 80 -0.06 2.80 -14.30
C THR A 80 0.57 4.12 -14.77
N SER A 81 0.64 5.14 -13.90
CA SER A 81 1.12 6.49 -14.21
C SER A 81 2.63 6.67 -14.06
#